data_AF-A0A9Q3JRT2-F1
#
_entry.id   AF-A0A9Q3JRT2-F1
#
_cell.length_a   1.000
_cell.length_b   1.000
_cell.length_c   1.000
_cell.angle_alpha   90.00
_cell.angle_beta   90.00
_cell.angle_gamma   90.00
#
_symmetry.space_group_name_H-M   'P 1'
#
loop_
_entity.id
_entity.type
_entity.pdbx_description
1 polymer ?
#
loop_
_entity_poly.entity_id
_entity_poly.type
_entity_poly.pdbx_seq_one_letter_code
_entity_poly.pdbx_strand_id
1 'polypeptide(L)'
;MNQKKITVIENEEKSPEKKLFISEQLKEAEFKQYLTEKMKEKLIDLLFKYKNAFETDKEPLGAIIGHDVDIILNLGKPYPPLLRRPAYPASPRAREALELHTKELMDLGVLRKVGHNEQVEVTTPVIIAWHNGK
;
A
#
# COMPACT_ATOMS: atom_id res chain seq x y z
N MET A 1 39.39 -4.64 12.65
CA MET A 1 38.43 -3.52 12.56
C MET A 1 38.41 -3.00 11.13
N ASN A 2 37.46 -3.46 10.32
CA ASN A 2 37.38 -3.08 8.91
C ASN A 2 36.39 -1.92 8.77
N GLN A 3 36.91 -0.70 8.70
CA GLN A 3 36.12 0.47 8.34
C GLN A 3 35.76 0.35 6.85
N LYS A 4 34.51 -0.05 6.55
CA LYS A 4 33.96 0.11 5.21
C LYS A 4 33.94 1.62 4.90
N LYS A 5 34.90 2.06 4.07
CA LYS A 5 34.83 3.35 3.38
C LYS A 5 33.50 3.40 2.65
N ILE A 6 32.58 4.21 3.16
CA ILE A 6 31.37 4.59 2.45
C ILE A 6 31.86 5.53 1.35
N THR A 7 32.01 5.01 0.14
CA THR A 7 32.27 5.80 -1.05
C THR A 7 31.05 6.71 -1.23
N VAL A 8 31.22 7.97 -0.88
CA VAL A 8 30.28 9.04 -1.21
C VAL A 8 30.29 9.12 -2.72
N ILE A 9 29.20 8.65 -3.35
CA ILE A 9 28.98 8.85 -4.77
C ILE A 9 28.65 10.34 -4.91
N GLU A 10 29.69 11.12 -5.14
CA GLU A 10 29.60 12.46 -5.73
C GLU A 10 29.04 12.28 -7.14
N ASN A 11 27.74 12.54 -7.29
CA ASN A 11 27.16 12.95 -8.56
C ASN A 11 26.15 14.04 -8.24
N GLU A 12 26.71 15.21 -7.93
CA GLU A 12 26.04 16.50 -7.93
C GLU A 12 25.70 16.89 -9.37
N GLU A 13 24.56 16.46 -9.88
CA GLU A 13 23.85 17.25 -10.88
C GLU A 13 22.39 17.35 -10.47
N LYS A 14 21.87 18.57 -10.51
CA LYS A 14 20.49 18.97 -10.18
C LYS A 14 19.52 18.23 -11.11
N SER A 15 19.27 16.96 -10.83
CA SER A 15 18.34 16.16 -11.60
C SER A 15 16.97 16.86 -11.59
N PRO A 16 16.32 17.05 -12.75
CA PRO A 16 14.97 17.62 -12.83
C PRO A 16 13.99 16.88 -11.91
N GLU A 17 14.21 15.59 -11.67
CA GLU A 17 13.43 14.79 -10.72
C GLU A 17 13.53 15.27 -9.27
N LYS A 18 14.70 15.72 -8.82
CA LYS A 18 14.86 16.19 -7.44
C LYS A 18 14.12 17.51 -7.22
N LYS A 19 14.10 18.37 -8.23
CA LYS A 19 13.28 19.59 -8.20
C LYS A 19 11.80 19.27 -8.15
N LEU A 20 11.36 18.32 -8.98
CA LEU A 20 9.98 17.84 -8.98
C LEU A 20 9.59 17.23 -7.62
N PHE A 21 10.45 16.39 -7.05
CA PHE A 21 10.29 15.82 -5.70
C PHE A 21 10.10 16.90 -4.63
N ILE A 22 10.92 17.94 -4.65
CA ILE A 22 10.78 19.06 -3.71
C ILE A 22 9.47 19.81 -3.92
N SER A 23 9.09 20.09 -5.18
CA SER A 23 7.90 20.90 -5.49
C SER A 23 6.58 20.16 -5.32
N GLU A 24 6.56 18.83 -5.49
CA GLU A 24 5.36 18.01 -5.41
C GLU A 24 5.28 17.28 -4.07
N GLN A 25 6.30 16.49 -3.70
CA GLN A 25 6.23 15.62 -2.52
C GLN A 25 6.60 16.33 -1.21
N LEU A 26 7.45 17.36 -1.25
CA LEU A 26 7.82 18.14 -0.06
C LEU A 26 7.08 19.47 0.04
N LYS A 27 6.05 19.71 -0.79
CA LYS A 27 5.31 20.97 -0.83
C LYS A 27 4.68 21.34 0.52
N GLU A 28 4.15 20.34 1.21
CA GLU A 28 3.49 20.48 2.51
C GLU A 28 4.41 20.12 3.68
N ALA A 29 5.69 19.85 3.40
CA ALA A 29 6.65 19.46 4.43
C ALA A 29 7.09 20.65 5.27
N GLU A 30 6.88 20.56 6.58
CA GLU A 30 7.39 21.54 7.53
C GLU A 30 8.71 21.10 8.16
N PHE A 31 9.76 21.89 7.93
CA PHE A 31 11.05 21.69 8.60
C PHE A 31 11.14 22.50 9.88
N LYS A 32 11.64 21.89 10.95
CA LYS A 32 11.86 22.60 12.23
C LYS A 32 12.83 23.77 12.06
N GLN A 33 12.57 24.86 12.77
CA GLN A 33 13.29 26.13 12.64
C GLN A 33 14.77 26.07 13.05
N TYR A 34 15.15 25.11 13.91
CA TYR A 34 16.54 24.92 14.33
C TYR A 34 17.44 24.24 13.27
N LEU A 35 16.86 23.74 12.17
CA LEU A 35 17.63 23.15 11.08
C LEU A 35 18.29 24.26 10.26
N THR A 36 19.62 24.26 10.23
CA THR A 36 20.39 25.10 9.30
C THR A 36 20.13 24.70 7.85
N GLU A 37 20.35 25.61 6.90
CA GLU A 37 20.16 25.35 5.46
C GLU A 37 20.95 24.11 4.99
N LYS A 38 22.21 23.99 5.40
CA LYS A 38 23.05 22.81 5.11
C LYS A 38 22.48 21.50 5.64
N MET A 39 21.79 21.53 6.79
CA MET A 39 21.14 20.34 7.34
C MET A 39 19.87 19.99 6.57
N LYS A 40 19.10 21.00 6.13
CA LYS A 40 17.92 20.80 5.29
C LYS A 40 18.31 20.20 3.94
N GLU A 41 19.36 20.70 3.31
CA GLU A 41 19.87 20.15 2.04
C GLU A 41 20.23 18.68 2.17
N LYS A 42 21.04 18.32 3.18
CA LYS A 42 21.40 16.92 3.46
C LYS A 42 20.19 16.04 3.75
N LEU A 43 19.18 16.56 4.43
CA LEU A 43 17.95 15.83 4.72
C LEU A 43 17.15 15.58 3.43
N ILE A 44 17.00 16.61 2.58
CA ILE A 44 16.34 16.47 1.27
C ILE A 44 17.07 15.48 0.38
N ASP A 45 18.41 15.47 0.39
CA ASP A 45 19.22 14.49 -0.33
C ASP A 45 18.90 13.07 0.12
N LEU A 46 18.80 12.86 1.44
CA LEU A 46 18.52 11.56 2.02
C LEU A 46 17.10 11.10 1.72
N LEU A 47 16.11 12.00 1.82
CA LEU A 47 14.72 11.72 1.47
C LEU A 47 14.58 11.40 -0.02
N PHE A 48 15.22 12.17 -0.90
CA PHE A 48 15.21 11.90 -2.34
C PHE A 48 15.86 10.56 -2.67
N LYS A 49 16.98 10.23 -2.03
CA LYS A 49 17.68 8.95 -2.21
C LYS A 49 16.79 7.75 -1.87
N TYR A 50 15.96 7.87 -0.84
CA TYR A 50 15.07 6.80 -0.37
C TYR A 50 13.60 7.04 -0.73
N LYS A 51 13.29 7.88 -1.73
CA LYS A 51 11.91 8.26 -2.07
C LYS A 51 10.98 7.07 -2.32
N ASN A 52 11.50 5.99 -2.91
CA ASN A 52 10.74 4.76 -3.20
C ASN A 52 10.51 3.85 -1.97
N ALA A 53 11.13 4.16 -0.84
CA ALA A 53 10.88 3.43 0.42
C ALA A 53 9.64 3.96 1.15
N PHE A 54 9.09 5.10 0.72
CA PHE A 54 7.91 5.71 1.29
C PHE A 54 6.68 5.38 0.43
N GLU A 55 5.54 5.27 1.10
CA GLU A 55 4.25 5.16 0.46
C GLU A 55 3.92 6.46 -0.31
N THR A 56 3.29 6.33 -1.48
CA THR A 56 2.78 7.49 -2.23
C THR A 56 1.33 7.25 -2.65
N ASP A 57 0.61 8.32 -3.00
CA ASP A 57 -0.77 8.20 -3.51
C ASP A 57 -0.88 7.29 -4.75
N LYS A 58 0.21 7.11 -5.50
CA LYS A 58 0.28 6.24 -6.68
C LYS A 58 0.73 4.82 -6.36
N GLU A 59 1.52 4.66 -5.30
CA GLU A 59 2.08 3.38 -4.81
C GLU A 59 1.82 3.27 -3.30
N PRO A 60 0.57 3.00 -2.92
CA PRO A 60 0.11 3.06 -1.53
C PRO A 60 0.46 1.79 -0.74
N LEU A 61 0.80 0.70 -1.43
CA LEU A 61 1.48 -0.43 -0.82
C LEU A 61 2.91 -0.38 -1.32
N GLY A 62 3.85 -0.13 -0.40
CA GLY A 62 5.27 -0.16 -0.73
C GLY A 62 5.61 -1.40 -1.55
N ALA A 63 6.51 -1.26 -2.53
CA ALA A 63 6.81 -2.27 -3.56
C ALA A 63 7.33 -3.62 -3.00
N ILE A 64 6.44 -4.40 -2.39
CA ILE A 64 6.70 -5.75 -1.89
C ILE A 64 6.52 -6.69 -3.09
N ILE A 65 7.63 -6.98 -3.77
CA ILE A 65 7.67 -7.89 -4.92
C ILE A 65 8.08 -9.29 -4.43
N GLY A 66 7.39 -10.34 -4.89
CA GLY A 66 7.85 -11.73 -4.74
C GLY A 66 7.34 -12.48 -3.51
N HIS A 67 6.26 -12.00 -2.88
CA HIS A 67 5.60 -12.68 -1.76
C HIS A 67 4.24 -13.28 -2.16
N ASP A 68 4.17 -13.83 -3.37
CA ASP A 68 2.98 -14.56 -3.81
C ASP A 68 2.78 -15.80 -2.91
N VAL A 69 1.57 -15.98 -2.40
CA VAL A 69 1.22 -17.10 -1.52
C VAL A 69 0.37 -18.09 -2.29
N ASP A 70 0.91 -19.30 -2.50
CA ASP A 70 0.15 -20.42 -3.04
C ASP A 70 -0.66 -21.08 -1.91
N ILE A 71 -1.97 -20.81 -1.90
CA ILE A 71 -2.90 -21.44 -0.96
C ILE A 71 -3.54 -22.65 -1.64
N ILE A 72 -3.16 -23.86 -1.22
CA ILE A 72 -3.71 -25.12 -1.73
C ILE A 72 -4.68 -25.69 -0.70
N LEU A 73 -5.88 -26.07 -1.16
CA LEU A 73 -6.84 -26.78 -0.32
C LEU A 73 -6.42 -28.25 -0.16
N ASN A 74 -6.44 -28.75 1.07
CA ASN A 74 -6.16 -30.17 1.36
C ASN A 74 -7.30 -31.13 0.93
N LEU A 75 -8.32 -30.63 0.22
CA LEU A 75 -9.52 -31.37 -0.17
C LEU A 75 -9.86 -31.06 -1.64
N GLY A 76 -10.34 -32.07 -2.37
CA GLY A 76 -10.82 -31.92 -3.75
C GLY A 76 -12.33 -31.67 -3.84
N LYS A 77 -12.81 -31.45 -5.07
CA LYS A 77 -14.25 -31.35 -5.35
C LYS A 77 -14.97 -32.69 -5.05
N PRO A 78 -16.22 -32.67 -4.55
CA PRO A 78 -17.05 -31.49 -4.29
C PRO A 78 -16.68 -30.78 -2.98
N TYR A 79 -16.57 -29.45 -3.04
CA TYR A 79 -16.27 -28.64 -1.86
C TYR A 79 -17.45 -28.61 -0.86
N PRO A 80 -17.19 -28.50 0.46
CA PRO A 80 -18.23 -28.39 1.47
C PRO A 80 -19.20 -27.23 1.18
N PRO A 81 -20.52 -27.38 1.43
CA PRO A 81 -21.51 -26.31 1.21
C PRO A 81 -21.20 -25.00 1.95
N LEU A 82 -20.44 -25.08 3.05
CA LEU A 82 -19.92 -23.94 3.82
C LEU A 82 -19.12 -22.96 2.96
N LEU A 83 -18.40 -23.46 1.94
CA LEU A 83 -17.58 -22.68 1.01
C LEU A 83 -18.38 -22.10 -0.17
N ARG A 84 -19.71 -22.17 -0.12
CA ARG A 84 -20.62 -21.65 -1.17
C ARG A 84 -21.77 -20.83 -0.60
N ARG A 85 -21.59 -20.26 0.59
CA ARG A 85 -22.67 -19.50 1.24
C ARG A 85 -22.84 -18.14 0.56
N PRO A 86 -24.09 -17.70 0.31
CA PRO A 86 -24.34 -16.34 -0.14
C PRO A 86 -23.89 -15.35 0.94
N ALA A 87 -23.59 -14.11 0.52
CA ALA A 87 -23.30 -13.03 1.45
C ALA A 87 -24.48 -12.79 2.40
N TYR A 88 -24.18 -12.47 3.67
CA TYR A 88 -25.22 -12.07 4.61
C TYR A 88 -25.81 -10.70 4.20
N PRO A 89 -27.11 -10.47 4.43
CA PRO A 89 -27.70 -9.16 4.16
C PRO A 89 -27.06 -8.10 5.07
N ALA A 90 -26.57 -7.02 4.47
CA ALA A 90 -26.02 -5.87 5.18
C ALA A 90 -27.09 -4.77 5.31
N SER A 91 -27.06 -4.02 6.42
CA SER A 91 -27.91 -2.83 6.59
C SER A 91 -27.51 -1.73 5.60
N PRO A 92 -28.40 -0.78 5.24
CA PRO A 92 -28.08 0.30 4.31
C PRO A 92 -26.81 1.08 4.71
N ARG A 93 -26.71 1.46 5.99
CA ARG A 93 -25.53 2.13 6.55
C ARG A 93 -24.25 1.28 6.45
N ALA A 94 -24.35 -0.03 6.70
CA ALA A 94 -23.21 -0.91 6.59
C ALA A 94 -22.76 -1.07 5.12
N ARG A 95 -23.71 -1.08 4.19
CA ARG A 95 -23.44 -1.18 2.76
C ARG A 95 -22.71 0.05 2.23
N GLU A 96 -23.10 1.25 2.64
CA GLU A 96 -22.42 2.49 2.27
C GLU A 96 -20.96 2.52 2.76
N ALA A 97 -20.73 2.14 4.03
CA ALA A 97 -19.38 2.05 4.59
C ALA A 97 -18.52 0.99 3.90
N LEU A 98 -19.12 -0.17 3.59
CA LEU A 98 -18.44 -1.22 2.82
C LEU A 98 -18.07 -0.76 1.42
N GLU A 99 -18.95 -0.02 0.75
CA GLU A 99 -18.70 0.45 -0.61
C GLU A 99 -17.52 1.42 -0.66
N LEU A 100 -17.43 2.32 0.33
CA LEU A 100 -16.27 3.21 0.49
C LEU A 100 -14.97 2.43 0.62
N HIS A 101 -14.88 1.53 1.61
CA HIS A 101 -13.65 0.79 1.87
C HIS A 101 -13.32 -0.24 0.79
N THR A 102 -14.33 -0.84 0.17
CA THR A 102 -14.11 -1.77 -0.97
C THR A 102 -13.53 -1.01 -2.14
N LYS A 103 -14.02 0.21 -2.41
CA LYS A 103 -13.49 1.06 -3.48
C LYS A 103 -12.04 1.45 -3.18
N GLU A 104 -11.74 1.90 -1.97
CA GLU A 104 -10.37 2.19 -1.53
C GLU A 104 -9.46 0.98 -1.79
N LEU A 105 -9.82 -0.21 -1.30
CA LEU A 105 -9.03 -1.42 -1.50
C LEU A 105 -8.89 -1.84 -2.97
N MET A 106 -9.86 -1.51 -3.82
CA MET A 106 -9.75 -1.72 -5.26
C MET A 106 -8.77 -0.74 -5.91
N ASP A 107 -8.81 0.53 -5.52
CA ASP A 107 -7.90 1.56 -6.01
C ASP A 107 -6.44 1.27 -5.56
N LEU A 108 -6.27 0.68 -4.36
CA LEU A 108 -4.99 0.19 -3.84
C LEU A 108 -4.49 -1.10 -4.54
N GLY A 109 -5.29 -1.73 -5.40
CA GLY A 109 -4.95 -3.00 -6.06
C GLY A 109 -4.99 -4.23 -5.14
N VAL A 110 -5.52 -4.09 -3.91
CA VAL A 110 -5.68 -5.21 -2.95
C VAL A 110 -6.84 -6.11 -3.34
N LEU A 111 -7.96 -5.48 -3.76
CA LEU A 111 -9.14 -6.18 -4.25
C LEU A 111 -9.25 -5.98 -5.76
N ARG A 112 -9.72 -7.02 -6.46
CA ARG A 112 -10.12 -6.90 -7.86
C ARG A 112 -11.46 -7.53 -8.11
N LYS A 113 -12.16 -7.02 -9.11
CA LYS A 113 -13.38 -7.65 -9.61
C LYS A 113 -12.99 -8.90 -10.39
N VAL A 114 -13.59 -10.02 -10.02
CA VAL A 114 -13.51 -11.27 -10.79
C VAL A 114 -14.50 -11.19 -11.95
N GLY A 115 -14.04 -11.48 -13.16
CA GLY A 115 -14.86 -11.42 -14.37
C GLY A 115 -15.84 -12.59 -14.48
N HIS A 116 -16.92 -12.43 -15.26
CA HIS A 116 -17.93 -13.50 -15.46
C HIS A 116 -17.34 -14.81 -16.03
N ASN A 117 -16.21 -14.74 -16.73
CA ASN A 117 -15.54 -15.88 -17.35
C ASN A 117 -14.48 -16.52 -16.45
N GLU A 118 -14.23 -15.97 -15.27
CA GLU A 118 -13.23 -16.47 -14.34
C GLU A 118 -13.89 -17.40 -13.31
N GLN A 119 -13.37 -18.62 -13.19
CA GLN A 119 -13.96 -19.62 -12.33
C GLN A 119 -13.57 -19.36 -10.87
N VAL A 120 -14.54 -18.98 -10.05
CA VAL A 120 -14.37 -18.89 -8.60
C VAL A 120 -14.66 -20.25 -7.98
N GLU A 121 -13.64 -20.88 -7.39
CA GLU A 121 -13.77 -22.20 -6.79
C GLU A 121 -14.45 -22.17 -5.41
N VAL A 122 -14.23 -21.09 -4.66
CA VAL A 122 -14.66 -20.91 -3.26
C VAL A 122 -15.23 -19.51 -3.08
N THR A 123 -16.40 -19.41 -2.43
CA THR A 123 -16.98 -18.14 -2.00
C THR A 123 -17.22 -18.18 -0.50
N THR A 124 -16.70 -17.18 0.22
CA THR A 124 -16.91 -17.06 1.66
C THR A 124 -17.60 -15.73 1.95
N PRO A 125 -18.70 -15.72 2.71
CA PRO A 125 -19.37 -14.49 3.07
C PRO A 125 -18.46 -13.64 3.97
N VAL A 126 -18.40 -12.35 3.72
CA VAL A 126 -17.73 -11.38 4.59
C VAL A 126 -18.61 -11.14 5.82
N ILE A 127 -18.04 -11.25 7.02
CA ILE A 127 -18.71 -10.94 8.28
C ILE A 127 -18.12 -9.64 8.82
N ILE A 128 -18.99 -8.67 9.12
CA ILE A 128 -18.58 -7.39 9.68
C ILE A 128 -18.80 -7.45 11.19
N ALA A 129 -17.71 -7.36 11.95
CA ALA A 129 -17.76 -7.14 13.38
C ALA A 129 -17.52 -5.66 13.65
N TRP A 130 -18.56 -4.93 14.03
CA TRP A 130 -18.41 -3.56 14.52
C TRP A 130 -18.16 -3.61 16.03
N HIS A 131 -16.95 -3.27 16.47
CA HIS A 131 -16.64 -3.17 17.89
C HIS A 131 -17.19 -1.84 18.41
N ASN A 132 -18.47 -1.82 18.82
CA ASN A 132 -19.00 -0.75 19.66
C ASN A 132 -18.29 -0.90 21.01
N GLY A 133 -17.29 -0.08 21.32
CA GLY A 133 -16.46 -0.13 22.54
C GLY A 133 -17.22 0.00 23.87
N LYS A 134 -18.16 -0.92 24.11
CA LYS A 134 -18.79 -1.22 25.38
C LYS A 134 -18.09 -2.39 26.03
#